data_AF-A0A497TLW6-F1
#
_entry.id   AF-A0A497TLW6-F1
#
_cell.length_a   1.000
_cell.length_b   1.000
_cell.length_c   1.000
_cell.angle_alpha   90.00
_cell.angle_beta   90.00
_cell.angle_gamma   90.00
#
_symmetry.space_group_name_H-M   'P 1'
#
loop_
_entity.id
_entity.type
_entity.pdbx_description
1 polymer ?
#
loop_
_entity_poly.entity_id
_entity_poly.type
_entity_poly.pdbx_seq_one_letter_code
_entity_poly.pdbx_strand_id
1 'polypeptide(L)'
;MDFPNFIDPQALYDLANSQSYNYWIGLGVQVILSTLVGGIVLLVLVEIFSHHFGESVKPANAFLVALIGNVLTFFGVMGLLISFISWVPFAHLIISLGIWIVLIKGFFGEMSFTHAVMVGVIFFVLSLVLVPYITGMIMGFVPSFNY
;
A
#
# COMPACT_ATOMS: atom_id res chain seq x y z
N MET A 1 13.66 3.76 26.41
CA MET A 1 13.78 3.82 24.95
C MET A 1 13.50 5.24 24.56
N ASP A 2 14.53 5.98 24.12
CA ASP A 2 14.33 7.32 23.61
C ASP A 2 13.60 7.22 22.27
N PHE A 3 12.48 7.93 22.14
CA PHE A 3 11.82 8.07 20.86
C PHE A 3 12.81 8.69 19.89
N PRO A 4 13.09 8.07 18.73
CA PRO A 4 13.86 8.73 17.69
C PRO A 4 13.17 10.05 17.38
N ASN A 5 13.92 11.15 17.37
CA ASN A 5 13.37 12.47 17.12
C ASN A 5 13.09 12.61 15.61
N PHE A 6 12.02 11.97 15.15
CA PHE A 6 11.60 11.94 13.74
C PHE A 6 11.15 13.31 13.20
N ILE A 7 11.15 14.34 14.05
CA ILE A 7 10.89 15.75 13.69
C ILE A 7 12.21 16.48 13.34
N ASP A 8 13.37 15.89 13.63
CA ASP A 8 14.67 16.46 13.24
C ASP A 8 14.84 16.37 11.72
N PRO A 9 14.81 17.52 11.00
CA PRO A 9 14.97 17.53 9.54
C PRO A 9 16.33 16.97 9.12
N GLN A 10 17.34 17.06 9.99
CA GLN A 10 18.69 16.54 9.73
C GLN A 10 18.69 15.01 9.72
N ALA A 11 17.99 14.37 10.66
CA ALA A 11 17.86 12.92 10.70
C ALA A 11 17.08 12.36 9.49
N LEU A 12 16.07 13.11 9.00
CA LEU A 12 15.35 12.77 7.77
C LEU A 12 16.24 12.95 6.52
N TYR A 13 17.05 14.01 6.49
CA TYR A 13 18.00 14.27 5.41
C TYR A 13 19.12 13.22 5.36
N ASP A 14 19.65 12.82 6.52
CA ASP A 14 20.66 11.78 6.63
C ASP A 14 20.09 10.41 6.25
N LEU A 15 18.84 10.09 6.62
CA LEU A 15 18.16 8.88 6.19
C LEU A 15 17.95 8.86 4.66
N ALA A 16 17.56 10.00 4.07
CA ALA A 16 17.37 10.14 2.63
C ALA A 16 18.68 9.94 1.84
N ASN A 17 19.80 10.38 2.39
CA ASN A 17 21.13 10.25 1.76
C ASN A 17 21.90 8.98 2.18
N SER A 18 21.44 8.25 3.20
CA SER A 18 22.09 7.01 3.67
C SER A 18 21.95 5.84 2.70
N GLN A 19 21.01 5.93 1.75
CA GLN A 19 20.69 4.87 0.80
C GLN A 19 21.22 5.19 -0.60
N SER A 20 21.72 4.17 -1.29
CA SER A 20 22.28 4.32 -2.64
C SER A 20 21.22 4.80 -3.65
N TYR A 21 21.65 5.46 -4.72
CA TYR A 21 20.80 5.83 -5.86
C TYR A 21 20.02 4.63 -6.43
N ASN A 22 20.67 3.45 -6.49
CA ASN A 22 20.07 2.21 -6.94
C ASN A 22 18.89 1.75 -6.05
N TYR A 23 18.97 1.99 -4.73
CA TYR A 23 17.88 1.69 -3.81
C TYR A 23 16.63 2.54 -4.11
N TRP A 24 16.80 3.85 -4.34
CA TRP A 24 15.69 4.76 -4.65
C TRP A 24 15.03 4.45 -5.98
N ILE A 25 15.81 4.09 -7.01
CA ILE A 25 15.25 3.60 -8.28
C ILE A 25 14.47 2.31 -8.04
N GLY A 26 15.03 1.36 -7.30
CA GLY A 26 14.37 0.08 -6.99
C GLY A 26 13.02 0.28 -6.30
N LEU A 27 12.97 1.17 -5.30
CA LEU A 27 11.71 1.55 -4.64
C LEU A 27 10.72 2.19 -5.62
N GLY A 28 11.17 3.11 -6.48
CA GLY A 28 10.30 3.73 -7.48
C GLY A 28 9.68 2.72 -8.44
N VAL A 29 10.48 1.80 -8.97
CA VAL A 29 10.00 0.71 -9.84
C VAL A 29 9.03 -0.19 -9.10
N GLN A 30 9.34 -0.56 -7.85
CA GLN A 30 8.49 -1.40 -7.03
C GLN A 30 7.14 -0.74 -6.73
N VAL A 31 7.12 0.56 -6.42
CA VAL A 31 5.90 1.34 -6.22
C VAL A 31 5.05 1.38 -7.48
N ILE A 32 5.65 1.61 -8.65
CA ILE A 32 4.91 1.63 -9.92
C ILE A 32 4.29 0.25 -10.20
N LEU A 33 5.08 -0.83 -10.13
CA LEU A 33 4.61 -2.18 -10.41
C LEU A 33 3.53 -2.63 -9.43
N SER A 34 3.74 -2.44 -8.13
CA SER A 34 2.76 -2.78 -7.11
C SER A 34 1.48 -1.96 -7.23
N THR A 35 1.57 -0.70 -7.70
CA THR A 35 0.40 0.16 -7.95
C THR A 35 -0.37 -0.31 -9.18
N LEU A 36 0.30 -0.73 -10.24
CA LEU A 36 -0.38 -1.28 -11.42
C LEU A 36 -1.11 -2.58 -11.07
N VAL A 37 -0.41 -3.52 -10.43
CA VAL A 37 -1.00 -4.81 -10.04
C VAL A 37 -2.13 -4.60 -9.02
N GLY A 38 -1.86 -3.88 -7.94
CA GLY A 38 -2.85 -3.59 -6.90
C GLY A 38 -4.03 -2.79 -7.43
N GLY A 39 -3.79 -1.80 -8.30
CA GLY A 39 -4.83 -0.99 -8.92
C GLY A 39 -5.77 -1.83 -9.80
N ILE A 40 -5.23 -2.74 -10.60
CA ILE A 40 -6.04 -3.67 -11.42
C ILE A 40 -6.87 -4.58 -10.52
N VAL A 41 -6.27 -5.18 -9.49
CA VAL A 41 -6.99 -6.07 -8.57
C VAL A 41 -8.12 -5.33 -7.85
N LEU A 42 -7.84 -4.13 -7.36
CA LEU A 42 -8.84 -3.31 -6.67
C LEU A 42 -9.95 -2.86 -7.61
N LEU A 43 -9.61 -2.50 -8.85
CA LEU A 43 -10.60 -2.15 -9.89
C LEU A 43 -11.56 -3.31 -10.12
N VAL A 44 -11.04 -4.52 -10.34
CA VAL A 44 -11.87 -5.73 -10.54
C VAL A 44 -12.76 -5.99 -9.34
N LEU A 45 -12.23 -5.90 -8.11
CA LEU A 45 -13.04 -6.08 -6.90
C LEU A 45 -14.16 -5.04 -6.80
N VAL A 46 -13.84 -3.77 -7.00
CA VAL A 46 -14.82 -2.68 -6.93
C VAL A 46 -15.89 -2.83 -8.01
N GLU A 47 -15.51 -3.26 -9.21
CA GLU A 47 -16.45 -3.47 -10.32
C GLU A 47 -17.39 -4.66 -10.06
N ILE A 48 -16.88 -5.76 -9.49
CA ILE A 48 -17.71 -6.89 -9.05
C ILE A 48 -18.72 -6.42 -7.99
N PHE A 49 -18.28 -5.67 -6.99
CA PHE A 49 -19.15 -5.19 -5.92
C PHE A 49 -20.17 -4.17 -6.42
N SER A 50 -19.75 -3.23 -7.28
CA SER A 50 -20.61 -2.25 -7.94
C SER A 50 -21.73 -2.94 -8.73
N HIS A 51 -21.40 -3.90 -9.59
CA HIS A 51 -22.40 -4.62 -10.39
C HIS A 51 -23.30 -5.53 -9.57
N HIS A 52 -22.76 -6.21 -8.56
CA HIS A 52 -23.53 -7.18 -7.77
C HIS A 52 -24.44 -6.51 -6.72
N PHE A 53 -23.97 -5.43 -6.09
CA PHE A 53 -24.69 -4.73 -5.03
C PHE A 53 -25.35 -3.42 -5.49
N GLY A 54 -25.17 -3.02 -6.76
CA GLY A 54 -25.80 -1.84 -7.35
C GLY A 54 -25.24 -0.51 -6.84
N GLU A 55 -24.01 -0.50 -6.33
CA GLU A 55 -23.37 0.69 -5.79
C GLU A 55 -22.71 1.50 -6.91
N SER A 56 -22.97 2.82 -6.97
CA SER A 56 -22.32 3.73 -7.92
C SER A 56 -20.88 4.01 -7.48
N VAL A 57 -20.00 3.05 -7.74
CA VAL A 57 -18.58 3.21 -7.38
C VAL A 57 -17.80 3.68 -8.60
N LYS A 58 -17.03 4.76 -8.46
CA LYS A 58 -16.15 5.29 -9.53
C LYS A 58 -14.85 4.49 -9.59
N PRO A 59 -14.65 3.57 -10.56
CA PRO A 59 -13.50 2.69 -10.58
C PRO A 59 -12.18 3.44 -10.84
N ALA A 60 -12.26 4.66 -11.38
CA ALA A 60 -11.13 5.54 -11.63
C ALA A 60 -10.26 5.81 -10.38
N ASN A 61 -10.85 5.74 -9.18
CA ASN A 61 -10.12 5.96 -7.94
C ASN A 61 -9.28 4.76 -7.49
N ALA A 62 -9.44 3.57 -8.11
CA ALA A 62 -8.75 2.34 -7.68
C ALA A 62 -7.23 2.45 -7.78
N PHE A 63 -6.71 3.01 -8.88
CA PHE A 63 -5.26 3.23 -9.03
C PHE A 63 -4.72 4.25 -8.05
N LEU A 64 -5.50 5.29 -7.73
CA LEU A 64 -5.12 6.29 -6.75
C LEU A 64 -5.06 5.71 -5.33
N VAL A 65 -6.05 4.89 -4.96
CA VAL A 65 -6.07 4.17 -3.68
C VAL A 65 -4.87 3.23 -3.57
N ALA A 66 -4.59 2.45 -4.62
CA ALA A 66 -3.44 1.56 -4.65
C ALA A 66 -2.12 2.34 -4.53
N LEU A 67 -1.97 3.45 -5.25
CA LEU A 67 -0.79 4.31 -5.19
C LEU A 67 -0.57 4.87 -3.79
N ILE A 68 -1.60 5.48 -3.19
CA ILE A 68 -1.50 6.07 -1.84
C ILE A 68 -1.17 4.99 -0.82
N GLY A 69 -1.85 3.84 -0.87
CA GLY A 69 -1.57 2.72 0.03
C GLY A 69 -0.13 2.19 -0.09
N ASN A 70 0.38 2.09 -1.33
CA ASN A 70 1.76 1.70 -1.58
C ASN A 70 2.75 2.76 -1.06
N VAL A 71 2.50 4.04 -1.28
CA VAL A 71 3.36 5.11 -0.75
C VAL A 71 3.41 5.06 0.78
N LEU A 72 2.27 4.92 1.45
CA LEU A 72 2.21 4.79 2.91
C LEU A 72 3.00 3.57 3.41
N THR A 73 2.98 2.47 2.63
CA THR A 73 3.66 1.22 2.97
C THR A 73 5.17 1.29 2.74
N PHE A 74 5.62 1.78 1.57
CA PHE A 74 7.03 1.76 1.18
C PHE A 74 7.85 2.93 1.76
N PHE A 75 7.24 4.09 2.00
CA PHE A 75 7.95 5.28 2.50
C PHE A 75 7.91 5.41 4.04
N GLY A 76 7.74 4.30 4.75
CA GLY A 76 7.93 4.25 6.21
C GLY A 76 6.86 4.94 7.04
N VAL A 77 5.77 5.44 6.45
CA VAL A 77 4.62 5.99 7.21
C VAL A 77 4.04 4.91 8.12
N MET A 78 4.01 3.66 7.65
CA MET A 78 3.70 2.49 8.47
C MET A 78 4.66 2.29 9.64
N GLY A 79 5.95 2.51 9.44
CA GLY A 79 6.96 2.41 10.50
C GLY A 79 6.73 3.45 11.61
N LEU A 80 6.34 4.68 11.24
CA LEU A 80 5.96 5.71 12.20
C LEU A 80 4.74 5.29 13.02
N LEU A 81 3.67 4.82 12.36
CA LEU A 81 2.44 4.40 13.04
C LEU A 81 2.64 3.17 13.95
N ILE A 82 3.45 2.19 13.51
CA ILE A 82 3.76 0.99 14.28
C ILE A 82 4.60 1.33 15.52
N SER A 83 5.46 2.34 15.47
CA SER A 83 6.32 2.72 16.60
C SER A 83 5.53 3.04 17.88
N PHE A 84 4.34 3.64 17.74
CA PHE A 84 3.45 3.99 18.87
C PHE A 84 2.79 2.78 19.55
N ILE A 85 2.67 1.64 18.86
CA ILE A 85 1.98 0.45 19.37
C ILE A 85 2.81 -0.84 19.21
N SER A 86 4.14 -0.69 19.20
CA SER A 86 5.13 -1.76 19.02
C SER A 86 5.05 -2.88 20.07
N TRP A 87 4.37 -2.65 21.19
CA TRP A 87 4.16 -3.60 22.28
C TRP A 87 3.01 -4.59 22.04
N VAL A 88 2.17 -4.37 21.01
CA VAL A 88 1.04 -5.26 20.69
C VAL A 88 1.45 -6.23 19.57
N PRO A 89 1.40 -7.55 19.80
CA PRO A 89 1.68 -8.53 18.75
C PRO A 89 0.66 -8.39 17.61
N PHE A 90 1.12 -8.55 16.36
CA PHE A 90 0.30 -8.42 15.14
C PHE A 90 -0.30 -7.02 14.88
N ALA A 91 0.06 -6.00 15.65
CA ALA A 91 -0.42 -4.63 15.45
C ALA A 91 -0.17 -4.09 14.04
N HIS A 92 0.95 -4.46 13.43
CA HIS A 92 1.28 -4.12 12.05
C HIS A 92 0.23 -4.60 11.04
N LEU A 93 -0.34 -5.80 11.23
CA LEU A 93 -1.39 -6.33 10.34
C LEU A 93 -2.70 -5.57 10.53
N ILE A 94 -3.07 -5.28 11.77
CA ILE A 94 -4.30 -4.56 12.10
C ILE A 94 -4.25 -3.13 11.57
N ILE A 95 -3.14 -2.41 11.77
CA ILE A 95 -2.96 -1.07 11.20
C ILE A 95 -3.02 -1.11 9.68
N SER A 96 -2.29 -2.06 9.06
CA SER A 96 -2.26 -2.18 7.60
C SER A 96 -3.65 -2.39 7.02
N LEU A 97 -4.41 -3.33 7.60
CA LEU A 97 -5.78 -3.60 7.20
C LEU A 97 -6.69 -2.39 7.42
N GLY A 98 -6.55 -1.72 8.56
CA GLY A 98 -7.31 -0.51 8.89
C GLY A 98 -7.10 0.60 7.87
N ILE A 99 -5.85 0.82 7.43
CA ILE A 99 -5.53 1.82 6.40
C ILE A 99 -6.21 1.47 5.07
N TRP A 100 -6.15 0.22 4.64
CA TRP A 100 -6.84 -0.18 3.40
C TRP A 100 -8.34 0.07 3.46
N ILE A 101 -8.98 -0.29 4.59
CA ILE A 101 -10.42 -0.04 4.79
C ILE A 101 -10.72 1.46 4.77
N VAL A 102 -9.92 2.28 5.45
CA VAL A 102 -10.09 3.74 5.49
C VAL A 102 -9.89 4.36 4.11
N LEU A 103 -8.88 3.93 3.36
CA LEU A 103 -8.65 4.42 1.99
C LEU A 103 -9.81 4.01 1.07
N ILE A 104 -10.23 2.76 1.09
CA ILE A 104 -11.35 2.29 0.28
C ILE A 104 -12.62 3.07 0.62
N LYS A 105 -12.96 3.20 1.92
CA LYS A 105 -14.15 3.95 2.30
C LYS A 105 -14.05 5.45 2.00
N GLY A 106 -12.86 6.04 2.13
CA GLY A 106 -12.62 7.45 1.85
C GLY A 106 -12.74 7.79 0.37
N PHE A 107 -12.20 6.96 -0.51
CA PHE A 107 -12.17 7.20 -1.96
C PHE A 107 -13.39 6.62 -2.70
N PHE A 108 -14.06 5.63 -2.11
CA PHE A 108 -15.31 5.06 -2.60
C PHE A 108 -16.44 5.38 -1.63
N GLY A 109 -16.64 6.67 -1.32
CA GLY A 109 -17.59 7.12 -0.29
C GLY A 109 -19.01 6.60 -0.47
N GLU A 110 -19.44 6.36 -1.70
CA GLU A 110 -20.76 5.82 -2.10
C GLU A 110 -20.96 4.34 -1.70
N MET A 111 -19.87 3.58 -1.50
CA MET A 111 -19.91 2.18 -1.06
C MET A 111 -20.32 2.07 0.41
N SER A 112 -21.19 1.12 0.76
CA SER A 112 -21.57 0.90 2.17
C SER A 112 -20.34 0.56 3.03
N PHE A 113 -20.37 0.88 4.32
CA PHE A 113 -19.24 0.58 5.20
C PHE A 113 -18.92 -0.92 5.26
N THR A 114 -19.94 -1.78 5.26
CA THR A 114 -19.79 -3.24 5.25
C THR A 114 -19.11 -3.73 3.98
N HIS A 115 -19.48 -3.19 2.81
CA HIS A 115 -18.81 -3.53 1.54
C HIS A 115 -17.37 -3.02 1.52
N ALA A 116 -17.10 -1.81 2.02
CA ALA A 116 -15.75 -1.29 2.12
C ALA A 116 -14.84 -2.15 3.02
N VAL A 117 -15.37 -2.68 4.13
CA VAL A 117 -14.66 -3.63 4.98
C VAL A 117 -14.39 -4.93 4.22
N MET A 118 -15.37 -5.49 3.52
CA MET A 118 -15.19 -6.72 2.74
C MET A 118 -14.15 -6.56 1.63
N VAL A 119 -14.27 -5.50 0.82
CA VAL A 119 -13.29 -5.19 -0.23
C VAL A 119 -11.91 -4.96 0.38
N GLY A 120 -11.81 -4.24 1.50
CA GLY A 120 -10.55 -4.01 2.19
C GLY A 120 -9.87 -5.28 2.69
N VAL A 121 -10.64 -6.19 3.31
CA VAL A 121 -10.11 -7.49 3.78
C VAL A 121 -9.66 -8.35 2.59
N ILE A 122 -10.50 -8.49 1.56
CA ILE A 122 -10.19 -9.30 0.38
C ILE A 122 -8.95 -8.73 -0.33
N PHE A 123 -8.93 -7.42 -0.56
CA PHE A 123 -7.82 -6.74 -1.21
C PHE A 123 -6.53 -6.85 -0.40
N PHE A 124 -6.59 -6.73 0.93
CA PHE A 124 -5.42 -6.91 1.79
C PHE A 124 -4.86 -8.34 1.71
N VAL A 125 -5.71 -9.35 1.78
CA VAL A 125 -5.26 -10.75 1.66
C VAL A 125 -4.65 -11.01 0.27
N LEU A 126 -5.28 -10.49 -0.78
CA LEU A 126 -4.74 -10.59 -2.14
C LEU A 126 -3.42 -9.82 -2.28
N SER A 127 -3.26 -8.65 -1.66
CA SER A 127 -2.02 -7.89 -1.75
C SER A 127 -0.85 -8.55 -1.03
N LEU A 128 -1.11 -9.33 0.03
CA LEU A 128 -0.08 -10.12 0.71
C LEU A 128 0.50 -11.26 -0.15
N VAL A 129 -0.27 -11.77 -1.13
CA VAL A 129 0.12 -12.95 -1.92
C VAL A 129 0.35 -12.60 -3.39
N LEU A 130 -0.65 -11.98 -4.01
CA LEU A 130 -0.71 -11.75 -5.45
C LEU A 130 0.26 -10.66 -5.91
N VAL A 131 0.38 -9.56 -5.15
CA VAL A 131 1.32 -8.48 -5.47
C VAL A 131 2.78 -8.98 -5.42
N PRO A 132 3.30 -9.58 -4.33
CA PRO A 132 4.67 -10.06 -4.32
C PRO A 132 4.91 -11.17 -5.34
N TYR A 133 3.93 -12.05 -5.59
CA TYR A 133 4.04 -13.07 -6.63
C TYR A 133 4.22 -12.47 -8.04
N ILE A 134 3.34 -11.55 -8.43
CA ILE A 134 3.39 -10.92 -9.77
C ILE A 134 4.62 -10.00 -9.89
N THR A 135 4.91 -9.20 -8.86
CA THR A 135 6.11 -8.35 -8.86
C THR A 135 7.38 -9.19 -8.95
N GLY A 136 7.46 -10.32 -8.25
CA GLY A 136 8.58 -11.26 -8.36
C GLY A 136 8.74 -11.85 -9.76
N MET A 137 7.63 -12.26 -10.40
CA MET A 137 7.65 -12.72 -11.80
C MET A 137 8.16 -11.63 -12.74
N ILE A 138 7.62 -10.40 -12.63
CA ILE A 138 8.00 -9.28 -13.50
C ILE A 138 9.47 -8.89 -13.29
N MET A 139 9.94 -8.81 -12.05
CA MET A 139 11.34 -8.48 -11.77
C MET A 139 12.31 -9.55 -12.28
N GLY A 140 11.88 -10.81 -12.40
CA GLY A 140 12.66 -11.86 -13.08
C GLY A 140 12.86 -11.62 -14.59
N PHE A 141 12.02 -10.79 -15.21
CA PHE A 141 12.17 -10.36 -16.61
C PHE A 141 12.89 -9.02 -16.76
N VAL A 142 13.07 -8.27 -15.66
CA VAL A 142 13.88 -7.05 -15.66
C VAL A 142 15.34 -7.51 -15.59
N PRO A 143 16.19 -7.18 -16.59
CA PRO A 143 17.60 -7.50 -16.52
C PRO A 143 18.15 -6.93 -15.20
N SER A 144 18.82 -7.75 -14.40
CA SER A 144 19.55 -7.27 -13.24
C SER A 144 20.54 -6.22 -13.74
N PHE A 145 20.24 -4.94 -13.54
CA PHE A 145 21.19 -3.86 -13.76
C PHE A 145 22.27 -4.02 -12.69
N ASN A 146 23.23 -4.89 -12.97
CA ASN A 146 24.50 -4.95 -12.26
C ASN A 146 25.28 -3.69 -12.66
N TYR A 147 25.15 -2.64 -11.83
CA TYR A 147 26.05 -1.49 -11.81
C TYR A 147 26.45 -1.18 -10.37
#